data_AF-H9W9Y6-F1
#
_entry.id   AF-H9W9Y6-F1
#
_cell.length_a   1.000
_cell.length_b   1.000
_cell.length_c   1.000
_cell.angle_alpha   90.00
_cell.angle_beta   90.00
_cell.angle_gamma   90.00
#
_symmetry.space_group_name_H-M   'P 1'
#
loop_
_entity.id
_entity.type
_entity.pdbx_description
1 polymer ?
#
loop_
_entity_poly.entity_id
_entity_poly.type
_entity_poly.pdbx_seq_one_letter_code
_entity_poly.pdbx_strand_id
1 'polypeptide(L)' 'ENAQVEANAHNLEKLQPYIESGKLKAVIDPKSPYSFSDVIEAFKHLESGRARGKIVISPIE' A
#
# COMPACT_ATOMS: atom_id res chain seq x y z
N GLU A 1 11.39 -18.89 9.58
CA GLU A 1 12.10 -18.39 8.39
C GLU A 1 11.13 -17.51 7.61
N ASN A 2 11.19 -16.19 7.78
CA ASN A 2 10.28 -15.27 7.11
C ASN A 2 10.91 -14.90 5.77
N ALA A 3 10.56 -15.61 4.69
CA ALA A 3 10.98 -15.24 3.36
C ALA A 3 10.31 -13.90 2.98
N GLN A 4 11.10 -12.85 2.88
CA GLN A 4 10.67 -11.56 2.36
C GLN A 4 10.49 -11.72 0.84
N VAL A 5 9.26 -11.90 0.39
CA VAL A 5 8.94 -11.93 -1.05
C VAL A 5 9.16 -10.53 -1.61
N GLU A 6 10.15 -10.39 -2.47
CA GLU A 6 10.43 -9.13 -3.15
C GLU A 6 9.40 -8.87 -4.26
N ALA A 7 9.00 -7.61 -4.40
CA ALA A 7 8.15 -7.19 -5.51
C ALA A 7 8.95 -7.32 -6.83
N ASN A 8 8.37 -7.99 -7.82
CA ASN A 8 8.99 -8.20 -9.13
C ASN A 8 8.09 -7.60 -10.22
N ALA A 9 8.68 -6.81 -11.13
CA ALA A 9 8.00 -6.19 -12.27
C ALA A 9 7.20 -7.20 -13.09
N HIS A 10 7.77 -8.37 -13.39
CA HIS A 10 7.11 -9.44 -14.14
C HIS A 10 5.82 -9.94 -13.46
N ASN A 11 5.80 -9.97 -12.12
CA ASN A 11 4.59 -10.36 -11.39
C ASN A 11 3.52 -9.27 -11.47
N LEU A 12 3.91 -7.99 -11.48
CA LEU A 12 2.97 -6.87 -11.64
C LEU A 12 2.37 -6.83 -13.04
N GLU A 13 3.16 -7.08 -14.09
CA GLU A 13 2.69 -7.19 -15.47
C GLU A 13 1.63 -8.28 -15.62
N LYS A 14 1.83 -9.43 -14.96
CA LYS A 14 0.82 -10.51 -14.92
C LYS A 14 -0.47 -10.10 -14.20
N LEU A 15 -0.39 -9.22 -13.19
CA LEU A 15 -1.54 -8.76 -12.41
C LEU A 15 -2.30 -7.61 -13.08
N GLN A 16 -1.64 -6.84 -13.95
CA GLN A 16 -2.20 -5.68 -14.65
C GLN A 16 -3.61 -5.90 -15.24
N PRO A 17 -3.89 -6.94 -16.05
CA PRO A 17 -5.22 -7.11 -16.65
C PRO A 17 -6.33 -7.33 -15.60
N TYR A 18 -6.00 -7.88 -14.43
CA TYR A 18 -6.97 -8.07 -13.34
C TYR A 18 -7.26 -6.76 -12.60
N ILE A 19 -6.24 -5.90 -12.48
CA ILE A 19 -6.37 -4.56 -11.90
C ILE A 19 -7.20 -3.67 -12.81
N GLU A 20 -6.88 -3.63 -14.10
CA GLU A 20 -7.58 -2.83 -15.11
C GLU A 20 -9.04 -3.27 -15.30
N SER A 21 -9.30 -4.58 -15.25
CA SER A 21 -10.67 -5.11 -15.29
C SER A 21 -11.44 -4.96 -13.97
N GLY A 22 -10.79 -4.47 -12.90
CA GLY A 22 -11.39 -4.28 -11.58
C GLY A 22 -11.67 -5.58 -10.80
N LYS A 23 -11.24 -6.74 -11.32
CA LYS A 23 -11.32 -8.04 -10.63
C LYS A 23 -10.38 -8.12 -9.43
N LEU A 24 -9.27 -7.39 -9.48
CA LEU A 24 -8.35 -7.18 -8.38
C LEU A 24 -8.31 -5.69 -8.05
N LYS A 25 -8.47 -5.34 -6.76
CA LYS A 25 -8.42 -3.95 -6.29
C LYS A 25 -7.46 -3.82 -5.12
N ALA A 26 -6.68 -2.74 -5.11
CA ALA A 26 -5.93 -2.35 -3.93
C ALA A 26 -6.90 -1.91 -2.84
N VAL A 27 -6.70 -2.41 -1.62
CA VAL A 27 -7.40 -1.91 -0.43
C VAL A 27 -6.51 -0.87 0.21
N ILE A 28 -6.99 0.37 0.23
CA ILE A 28 -6.30 1.50 0.83
C ILE A 28 -6.91 1.76 2.21
N ASP A 29 -6.06 2.01 3.20
CA ASP A 29 -6.54 2.36 4.53
C ASP A 29 -7.38 3.64 4.48
N PRO A 30 -8.56 3.70 5.14
CA PRO A 30 -9.42 4.88 5.09
C PRO A 30 -8.79 6.18 5.60
N LYS A 31 -7.70 6.10 6.38
CA LYS A 31 -6.94 7.28 6.83
C LYS A 31 -5.90 7.79 5.82
N SER A 32 -5.73 7.08 4.71
CA SER A 32 -4.82 7.49 3.62
C SER A 32 -5.54 8.33 2.57
N PRO A 33 -4.82 9.18 1.81
CA PRO A 33 -3.38 9.43 1.93
C PRO A 33 -3.02 10.30 3.12
N TYR A 34 -1.84 10.05 3.68
CA TYR A 34 -1.17 10.96 4.61
C TYR A 34 -0.33 11.97 3.81
N SER A 35 -0.25 13.21 4.27
CA SER A 35 0.73 14.17 3.74
C SER A 35 2.15 13.73 4.07
N PHE A 36 3.16 14.18 3.32
CA PHE A 36 4.56 13.86 3.63
C PHE A 36 4.98 14.35 5.03
N SER A 37 4.48 15.51 5.47
CA SER A 37 4.70 16.02 6.82
C SER A 37 4.14 15.13 7.93
N ASP A 38 3.16 14.28 7.63
CA ASP A 38 2.51 13.39 8.59
C ASP A 38 3.09 11.97 8.58
N VAL A 39 4.28 11.75 7.99
CA VAL A 39 4.89 10.41 7.89
C VAL A 39 5.03 9.71 9.24
N ILE A 40 5.36 10.44 10.31
CA ILE A 40 5.46 9.88 11.66
C ILE A 40 4.09 9.30 12.09
N GLU A 41 2.99 9.99 11.78
CA GLU A 41 1.65 9.52 12.16
C GLU A 41 1.15 8.38 11.27
N ALA A 42 1.56 8.35 10.01
CA ALA A 42 1.36 7.21 9.12
C ALA A 42 2.01 5.93 9.72
N PHE A 43 3.27 6.03 10.19
CA PHE A 43 3.97 4.91 10.84
C PHE A 43 3.33 4.51 12.17
N LYS A 44 2.95 5.46 13.04
CA LYS A 44 2.24 5.13 14.29
C LYS A 44 0.93 4.38 14.02
N HIS A 45 0.17 4.75 12.99
CA HIS A 45 -1.04 4.02 12.61
C HIS A 45 -0.72 2.61 12.11
N LEU A 46 0.34 2.43 11.31
CA LEU A 46 0.81 1.11 10.86
C LEU A 46 1.18 0.21 12.04
N GLU A 47 2.03 0.71 12.94
CA GLU A 47 2.56 -0.01 14.10
C GLU A 47 1.47 -0.35 15.11
N SER A 48 0.37 0.40 15.14
CA SER A 48 -0.79 0.08 15.98
C SER A 48 -1.49 -1.24 15.58
N GLY A 49 -1.21 -1.78 14.38
CA GLY A 49 -1.85 -2.97 13.85
C GLY A 49 -3.31 -2.77 13.42
N ARG A 50 -3.84 -1.55 13.48
CA ARG A 50 -5.24 -1.21 13.13
C ARG A 50 -5.43 -0.82 11.67
N ALA A 51 -4.35 -0.74 10.89
CA ALA A 51 -4.42 -0.40 9.48
C ALA A 51 -5.16 -1.48 8.69
N ARG A 52 -6.08 -1.08 7.79
CA ARG A 52 -6.83 -1.98 6.90
C ARG A 52 -6.39 -1.73 5.46
N GLY A 53 -5.55 -2.61 4.93
CA GLY A 53 -4.98 -2.46 3.59
C GLY A 53 -3.64 -1.74 3.62
N LYS A 54 -3.37 -0.87 2.64
CA LYS A 54 -2.11 -0.14 2.52
C LYS A 54 -2.23 1.28 3.05
N ILE A 55 -1.22 1.72 3.79
CA ILE A 55 -1.01 3.13 4.09
C ILE A 55 -0.32 3.79 2.90
N VAL A 56 -0.84 4.93 2.45
CA VAL A 56 -0.30 5.69 1.32
C VAL A 56 0.14 7.06 1.82
N ILE A 57 1.34 7.48 1.42
CA ILE A 57 1.85 8.85 1.62
C ILE A 57 1.84 9.53 0.26
N SER A 58 1.10 10.63 0.12
CA SER A 58 0.98 11.36 -1.14
C SER A 58 0.37 12.76 -0.90
N PRO A 59 0.86 13.82 -1.57
CA PRO A 59 2.03 13.83 -2.45
C PRO A 59 3.34 13.70 -1.65
N ILE A 60 4.41 13.29 -2.34
CA ILE A 60 5.80 13.38 -1.89
C ILE A 60 6.44 14.48 -2.72
N GLU A 61 6.97 15.51 -2.07
CA GLU A 61 7.69 16.63 -2.70
C GLU A 61 9.20 16.37 -2.72
#